data_AF-A0A9P7R9C8-F1
#
_entry.id   AF-A0A9P7R9C8-F1
#
_cell.length_a   1.000
_cell.length_b   1.000
_cell.length_c   1.000
_cell.angle_alpha   90.00
_cell.angle_beta   90.00
_cell.angle_gamma   90.00
#
_symmetry.space_group_name_H-M   'P 1'
#
loop_
_entity.id
_entity.type
_entity.pdbx_description
1 polymer ?
#
loop_
_entity_poly.entity_id
_entity_poly.type
_entity_poly.pdbx_seq_one_letter_code
_entity_poly.pdbx_strand_id
1 'polypeptide(L)'
;MPKANKKKLATAQAPFETSPKLTTSFINADPILGYKIRVLIHDFLKESEEPDAQRRIDSTTEVNYISGPYFDQEQAKQVREATVDVELQISTSAATQDNHEGDGNDERLSRVRISGLNVEEAIETVMNGFLDERRASGDARPCGPHDLAPMYAALFGIQLLELQSPRFLRRLRRSGV
;
A
#
# COMPACT_ATOMS: atom_id res chain seq x y z
N MET A 1 -72.83 3.64 14.06
CA MET A 1 -71.88 2.81 13.28
C MET A 1 -70.64 3.64 12.99
N PRO A 2 -69.43 3.06 12.84
CA PRO A 2 -68.55 2.43 13.83
C PRO A 2 -67.32 3.32 14.22
N LYS A 3 -66.64 2.94 15.31
CA LYS A 3 -65.34 3.46 15.77
C LYS A 3 -64.19 2.79 15.01
N ALA A 4 -63.11 3.52 14.69
CA ALA A 4 -61.75 2.99 14.42
C ALA A 4 -60.80 4.15 14.07
N ASN A 5 -59.47 4.10 14.22
CA ASN A 5 -58.56 3.46 15.15
C ASN A 5 -57.19 4.13 14.91
N LYS A 6 -56.35 4.19 15.93
CA LYS A 6 -55.00 4.77 15.91
C LYS A 6 -54.11 4.04 14.90
N LYS A 7 -53.36 4.77 14.06
CA LYS A 7 -52.09 4.29 13.49
C LYS A 7 -51.04 5.42 13.49
N LYS A 8 -50.12 5.28 14.42
CA LYS A 8 -48.83 5.96 14.53
C LYS A 8 -48.01 5.60 13.30
N LEU A 9 -47.67 6.58 12.47
CA LEU A 9 -46.73 6.39 11.36
C LEU A 9 -45.33 6.79 11.87
N ALA A 10 -44.58 5.79 12.32
CA ALA A 10 -43.12 5.82 12.31
C ALA A 10 -42.69 5.22 10.97
N THR A 11 -41.75 5.86 10.26
CA THR A 11 -40.95 5.44 9.06
C THR A 11 -40.60 6.76 8.32
N ALA A 12 -39.37 7.11 7.96
CA ALA A 12 -38.17 6.32 7.73
C ALA A 12 -36.93 7.07 8.23
N GLN A 13 -36.07 6.34 8.94
CA GLN A 13 -34.65 6.66 9.04
C GLN A 13 -34.07 6.60 7.62
N ALA A 14 -33.45 7.70 7.18
CA ALA A 14 -32.72 7.73 5.92
C ALA A 14 -31.59 6.68 5.94
N PRO A 15 -31.24 6.08 4.79
CA PRO A 15 -30.22 5.04 4.72
C PRO A 15 -28.88 5.58 5.20
N PHE A 16 -28.20 4.76 6.00
CA PHE A 16 -26.80 4.87 6.40
C PHE A 16 -25.96 5.64 5.37
N GLU A 17 -25.38 6.75 5.81
CA GLU A 17 -24.21 7.33 5.16
C GLU A 17 -23.17 6.22 5.06
N THR A 18 -23.01 5.68 3.86
CA THR A 18 -21.87 4.82 3.55
C THR A 18 -20.69 5.75 3.51
N SER A 19 -20.02 5.94 4.65
CA SER A 19 -18.68 6.53 4.67
C SER A 19 -17.89 5.82 3.57
N PRO A 20 -17.35 6.55 2.58
CA PRO A 20 -16.63 5.93 1.49
C PRO A 20 -15.54 5.06 2.12
N LYS A 21 -15.58 3.75 1.83
CA LYS A 21 -14.53 2.85 2.27
C LYS A 21 -13.24 3.38 1.66
N LEU A 22 -12.30 3.77 2.50
CA LEU A 22 -11.01 4.26 2.05
C LEU A 22 -10.24 3.06 1.49
N THR A 23 -10.04 3.05 0.17
CA THR A 23 -9.32 1.99 -0.53
C THR A 23 -8.02 2.52 -1.14
N THR A 24 -7.11 1.64 -1.52
CA THR A 24 -5.87 2.07 -2.20
C THR A 24 -6.15 2.72 -3.55
N SER A 25 -7.16 2.25 -4.29
CA SER A 25 -7.63 2.93 -5.51
C SER A 25 -8.18 4.33 -5.26
N PHE A 26 -8.91 4.54 -4.16
CA PHE A 26 -9.39 5.86 -3.76
C PHE A 26 -8.22 6.79 -3.42
N ILE A 27 -7.23 6.31 -2.67
CA ILE A 27 -6.01 7.06 -2.36
C ILE A 27 -5.25 7.45 -3.64
N ASN A 28 -5.14 6.53 -4.61
CA ASN A 28 -4.49 6.81 -5.87
C ASN A 28 -5.18 7.96 -6.64
N ALA A 29 -6.50 7.95 -6.66
CA ALA A 29 -7.33 8.98 -7.31
C ALA A 29 -7.32 10.33 -6.56
N ASP A 30 -7.01 10.33 -5.26
CA ASP A 30 -6.92 11.55 -4.45
C ASP A 30 -5.74 12.45 -4.93
N PRO A 31 -5.98 13.73 -5.22
CA PRO A 31 -4.96 14.61 -5.79
C PRO A 31 -3.83 15.00 -4.82
N ILE A 32 -4.02 14.77 -3.52
CA ILE A 32 -3.07 15.08 -2.44
C ILE A 32 -2.36 13.80 -1.99
N LEU A 33 -3.10 12.83 -1.46
CA LEU A 33 -2.56 11.55 -0.98
C LEU A 33 -1.93 10.77 -2.13
N GLY A 34 -2.61 10.68 -3.27
CA GLY A 34 -2.07 10.02 -4.45
C GLY A 34 -0.81 10.70 -4.99
N TYR A 35 -0.68 12.02 -4.86
CA TYR A 35 0.56 12.71 -5.21
C TYR A 35 1.68 12.38 -4.21
N LYS A 36 1.40 12.39 -2.90
CA LYS A 36 2.37 12.06 -1.85
C LYS A 36 2.90 10.63 -1.99
N ILE A 37 2.04 9.66 -2.30
CA ILE A 37 2.46 8.28 -2.60
C ILE A 37 3.39 8.23 -3.82
N ARG A 38 3.08 8.98 -4.90
CA ARG A 38 3.96 9.07 -6.09
C ARG A 38 5.33 9.68 -5.75
N VAL A 39 5.38 10.68 -4.88
CA VAL A 39 6.64 11.26 -4.40
C VAL A 39 7.43 10.22 -3.61
N LEU A 40 6.79 9.51 -2.67
CA LEU A 40 7.44 8.44 -1.91
C LEU A 40 8.04 7.35 -2.84
N ILE A 41 7.26 6.87 -3.82
CA ILE A 41 7.73 5.86 -4.78
C ILE A 41 8.86 6.41 -5.66
N HIS A 42 8.77 7.68 -6.07
CA HIS A 42 9.86 8.33 -6.81
C HIS A 42 11.15 8.34 -5.97
N ASP A 43 11.05 8.69 -4.70
CA ASP A 43 12.20 8.78 -3.82
C ASP A 43 12.81 7.42 -3.49
N PHE A 44 12.00 6.37 -3.36
CA PHE A 44 12.50 4.99 -3.32
C PHE A 44 13.38 4.65 -4.54
N LEU A 45 13.02 5.12 -5.74
CA LEU A 45 13.81 4.88 -6.95
C LEU A 45 15.05 5.78 -7.05
N LYS A 46 15.01 6.95 -6.43
CA LYS A 46 16.02 8.01 -6.60
C LYS A 46 16.89 8.27 -5.37
N GLU A 47 16.66 7.57 -4.26
CA GLU A 47 17.39 7.71 -3.01
C GLU A 47 18.92 7.68 -3.22
N SER A 48 19.43 6.76 -4.04
CA SER A 48 20.88 6.65 -4.29
C SER A 48 21.45 7.70 -5.25
N GLU A 49 20.59 8.41 -6.00
CA GLU A 49 20.96 9.38 -7.02
C GLU A 49 20.72 10.84 -6.56
N GLU A 50 19.71 11.06 -5.71
CA GLU A 50 19.22 12.37 -5.30
C GLU A 50 19.33 12.56 -3.77
N PRO A 51 20.22 13.45 -3.29
CA PRO A 51 20.38 13.69 -1.86
C PRO A 51 19.11 14.14 -1.15
N ASP A 52 18.22 14.87 -1.84
CA ASP A 52 16.96 15.30 -1.26
C ASP A 52 15.97 14.15 -1.08
N ALA A 53 15.93 13.19 -2.03
CA ALA A 53 15.16 11.96 -1.88
C ALA A 53 15.69 11.14 -0.70
N GLN A 54 17.02 10.95 -0.63
CA GLN A 54 17.66 10.25 0.48
C GLN A 54 17.32 10.89 1.84
N ARG A 55 17.48 12.21 1.95
CA ARG A 55 17.17 12.94 3.18
C ARG A 55 15.72 12.77 3.63
N ARG A 56 14.76 12.72 2.70
CA ARG A 56 13.35 12.50 3.04
C ARG A 56 13.10 11.08 3.51
N ILE A 57 13.65 10.08 2.82
CA ILE A 57 13.57 8.68 3.20
C ILE A 57 14.16 8.46 4.60
N ASP A 58 15.37 8.98 4.87
CA ASP A 58 16.05 8.87 6.16
C ASP A 58 15.30 9.58 7.31
N SER A 59 14.48 10.59 6.98
CA SER A 59 13.69 11.32 7.97
C SER A 59 12.34 10.67 8.30
N THR A 60 11.99 9.56 7.64
CA THR A 60 10.80 8.78 7.99
C THR A 60 10.94 8.12 9.35
N THR A 61 9.83 8.03 10.08
CA THR A 61 9.82 7.50 11.46
C THR A 61 9.25 6.10 11.55
N GLU A 62 8.47 5.69 10.54
CA GLU A 62 7.81 4.39 10.49
C GLU A 62 8.53 3.47 9.50
N VAL A 63 8.57 2.17 9.80
CA VAL A 63 9.27 1.16 8.98
C VAL A 63 8.64 1.01 7.59
N ASN A 64 7.34 1.30 7.49
CA ASN A 64 6.61 1.34 6.21
C ASN A 64 6.77 2.69 5.47
N TYR A 65 7.60 3.62 5.93
CA TYR A 65 7.82 4.93 5.29
C TYR A 65 6.56 5.80 5.10
N ILE A 66 5.37 5.35 5.55
CA ILE A 66 4.11 6.09 5.51
C ILE A 66 4.05 6.98 6.75
N SER A 67 4.93 7.99 6.76
CA SER A 67 5.07 8.96 7.85
C SER A 67 5.60 10.30 7.33
N GLY A 68 5.91 11.22 8.25
CA GLY A 68 6.61 12.45 7.89
C GLY A 68 7.94 12.11 7.19
N PRO A 69 8.41 12.91 6.22
CA PRO A 69 7.89 14.22 5.80
C PRO A 69 6.78 14.12 4.75
N TYR A 70 6.46 12.93 4.27
CA TYR A 70 5.48 12.74 3.19
C TYR A 70 4.05 12.96 3.68
N PHE A 71 3.71 12.38 4.83
CA PHE A 71 2.37 12.37 5.40
C PHE A 71 2.40 13.00 6.79
N ASP A 72 1.38 13.80 7.09
CA ASP A 72 1.08 14.10 8.49
C ASP A 72 0.44 12.87 9.17
N GLN A 73 0.22 12.94 10.48
CA GLN A 73 -0.28 11.80 11.25
C GLN A 73 -1.66 11.31 10.78
N GLU A 74 -2.54 12.22 10.38
CA GLU A 74 -3.89 11.89 9.91
C GLU A 74 -3.85 11.21 8.55
N GLN A 75 -3.05 11.75 7.62
CA GLN A 75 -2.84 11.19 6.30
C GLN A 75 -2.13 9.83 6.38
N ALA A 76 -1.13 9.69 7.25
CA ALA A 76 -0.44 8.43 7.46
C ALA A 76 -1.41 7.36 7.98
N LYS A 77 -2.27 7.72 8.93
CA LYS A 77 -3.32 6.84 9.45
C LYS A 77 -4.30 6.44 8.34
N GLN A 78 -4.77 7.40 7.53
CA GLN A 78 -5.64 7.15 6.39
C GLN A 78 -5.02 6.16 5.40
N VAL A 79 -3.75 6.37 5.03
CA VAL A 79 -3.06 5.52 4.06
C VAL A 79 -2.89 4.10 4.61
N ARG A 80 -2.49 3.94 5.87
CA ARG A 80 -2.26 2.63 6.51
C ARG A 80 -3.54 1.82 6.73
N GLU A 81 -4.62 2.48 7.14
CA GLU A 81 -5.92 1.83 7.40
C GLU A 81 -6.72 1.56 6.12
N ALA A 82 -6.28 2.08 4.97
CA ALA A 82 -6.98 1.87 3.72
C ALA A 82 -7.02 0.40 3.33
N THR A 83 -8.16 -0.05 2.82
CA THR A 83 -8.31 -1.43 2.36
C THR A 83 -7.64 -1.60 1.00
N VAL A 84 -6.79 -2.61 0.87
CA VAL A 84 -6.20 -2.99 -0.42
C VAL A 84 -7.28 -3.64 -1.29
N ASP A 85 -7.66 -2.95 -2.35
CA ASP A 85 -8.65 -3.39 -3.34
C ASP A 85 -8.03 -3.83 -4.67
N VAL A 86 -6.70 -3.94 -4.71
CA VAL A 86 -5.92 -4.43 -5.86
C VAL A 86 -5.53 -5.88 -5.62
N GLU A 87 -5.73 -6.74 -6.61
CA GLU A 87 -5.27 -8.13 -6.58
C GLU A 87 -3.76 -8.18 -6.88
N LEU A 88 -2.95 -8.20 -5.83
CA LEU A 88 -1.50 -8.36 -5.92
C LEU A 88 -1.14 -9.84 -6.00
N GLN A 89 -0.34 -10.21 -7.01
CA GLN A 89 0.31 -11.51 -7.07
C GLN A 89 1.74 -11.33 -6.59
N ILE A 90 1.97 -11.66 -5.32
CA ILE A 90 3.31 -11.61 -4.75
C ILE A 90 3.77 -13.04 -4.61
N SER A 91 4.94 -13.31 -5.17
CA SER A 91 5.67 -14.54 -4.93
C SER A 91 6.19 -14.44 -3.50
N THR A 92 5.55 -15.14 -2.57
CA THR A 92 6.16 -15.41 -1.27
C THR A 92 6.44 -16.91 -1.20
N SER A 93 7.65 -17.26 -0.77
CA SER A 93 7.95 -18.62 -0.35
C SER A 93 7.34 -18.82 1.04
N ALA A 94 6.02 -18.98 1.11
CA ALA A 94 5.35 -19.31 2.36
C ALA A 94 6.01 -20.57 2.95
N ALA A 95 6.47 -20.45 4.20
CA ALA A 95 7.17 -21.48 4.95
C ALA A 95 6.49 -22.85 4.78
N THR A 96 7.26 -23.81 4.28
CA THR A 96 6.93 -25.23 4.37
C THR A 96 6.68 -25.54 5.85
N GLN A 97 5.41 -25.74 6.23
CA GLN A 97 5.13 -26.56 7.40
C GLN A 97 5.55 -27.98 7.02
N ASP A 98 6.60 -28.40 7.70
CA ASP A 98 7.35 -29.64 7.55
C ASP A 98 6.50 -30.91 7.40
N ASN A 99 7.10 -31.87 6.69
CA ASN A 99 6.87 -33.32 6.61
C ASN A 99 6.25 -33.88 5.31
N HIS A 100 7.05 -33.97 4.24
CA HIS A 100 7.22 -35.23 3.49
C HIS A 100 8.37 -35.14 2.49
N GLU A 101 9.36 -36.02 2.63
CA GLU A 101 10.38 -36.28 1.62
C GLU A 101 9.71 -36.83 0.35
N GLY A 102 9.82 -36.10 -0.76
CA GLY A 102 9.23 -36.49 -2.03
C GLY A 102 9.70 -35.59 -3.17
N ASP A 103 10.82 -36.00 -3.76
CA ASP A 103 11.12 -35.98 -5.21
C ASP A 103 10.26 -35.08 -6.12
N GLY A 104 10.93 -34.11 -6.75
CA GLY A 104 10.43 -33.40 -7.94
C GLY A 104 10.29 -31.88 -7.78
N ASN A 105 11.12 -31.14 -8.53
CA ASN A 105 11.04 -29.69 -8.78
C ASN A 105 9.61 -29.22 -9.14
N ASP A 106 8.85 -28.75 -8.16
CA ASP A 106 7.68 -27.90 -8.39
C ASP A 106 7.73 -26.77 -7.35
N GLU A 107 8.39 -25.67 -7.72
CA GLU A 107 8.31 -24.40 -7.01
C GLU A 107 6.86 -23.93 -7.01
N ARG A 108 6.09 -24.40 -6.04
CA ARG A 108 4.74 -23.92 -5.76
C ARG A 108 4.83 -22.49 -5.22
N LEU A 109 5.06 -21.56 -6.14
CA LEU A 109 4.88 -20.12 -5.98
C LEU A 109 3.50 -19.90 -5.32
N SER A 110 3.50 -19.64 -4.02
CA SER A 110 2.27 -19.35 -3.29
C SER A 110 1.88 -17.92 -3.64
N ARG A 111 1.03 -17.76 -4.66
CA ARG A 111 0.43 -16.47 -5.00
C ARG A 111 -0.46 -16.04 -3.85
N VAL A 112 0.04 -15.20 -2.95
CA VAL A 112 -0.78 -14.62 -1.89
C VAL A 112 -1.66 -13.56 -2.52
N ARG A 113 -2.98 -13.77 -2.46
CA ARG A 113 -3.96 -12.75 -2.84
C ARG A 113 -4.05 -11.72 -1.72
N ILE A 114 -3.37 -10.60 -1.86
CA ILE A 114 -3.46 -9.50 -0.90
C ILE A 114 -4.66 -8.64 -1.29
N SER A 115 -5.85 -9.09 -0.90
CA SER A 115 -7.09 -8.32 -1.08
C SER A 115 -7.87 -8.32 0.23
N GLY A 116 -8.38 -7.16 0.63
CA GLY A 116 -9.21 -7.02 1.83
C GLY A 116 -8.46 -6.86 3.16
N LEU A 117 -7.13 -6.90 3.15
CA LEU A 117 -6.29 -6.45 4.27
C LEU A 117 -6.18 -4.92 4.23
N ASN A 118 -5.81 -4.32 5.37
CA ASN A 118 -5.38 -2.93 5.35
C ASN A 118 -3.96 -2.81 4.76
N VAL A 119 -3.58 -1.61 4.33
CA VAL A 119 -2.28 -1.34 3.68
C VAL A 119 -1.11 -1.70 4.58
N GLU A 120 -1.19 -1.43 5.89
CA GLU A 120 -0.12 -1.74 6.84
C GLU A 120 0.11 -3.26 6.94
N GLU A 121 -0.94 -4.03 7.17
CA GLU A 121 -0.91 -5.50 7.20
C GLU A 121 -0.44 -6.10 5.87
N ALA A 122 -0.87 -5.50 4.76
CA ALA A 122 -0.44 -5.88 3.43
C ALA A 122 1.08 -5.68 3.26
N ILE A 123 1.60 -4.50 3.62
CA ILE A 123 3.03 -4.20 3.54
C ILE A 123 3.82 -5.14 4.44
N GLU A 124 3.40 -5.36 5.68
CA GLU A 124 4.07 -6.27 6.61
C GLU A 124 4.12 -7.71 6.10
N THR A 125 2.99 -8.22 5.58
CA THR A 125 2.90 -9.56 4.98
C THR A 125 3.90 -9.72 3.84
N VAL A 126 4.04 -8.69 3.02
CA VAL A 126 4.95 -8.71 1.87
C VAL A 126 6.40 -8.59 2.31
N MET A 127 6.72 -7.63 3.18
CA MET A 127 8.09 -7.42 3.65
C MET A 127 8.62 -8.65 4.37
N ASN A 128 7.81 -9.32 5.19
CA ASN A 128 8.20 -10.58 5.84
C ASN A 128 8.51 -11.68 4.80
N GLY A 129 7.69 -11.82 3.76
CA GLY A 129 7.94 -12.80 2.69
C GLY A 129 9.22 -12.53 1.89
N PHE A 130 9.51 -11.26 1.58
CA PHE A 130 10.74 -10.86 0.86
C PHE A 130 12.02 -11.09 1.67
N LEU A 131 11.97 -10.81 2.98
CA LEU A 131 13.12 -11.02 3.87
C LEU A 131 13.45 -12.52 4.02
N ASP A 132 12.44 -13.38 4.08
CA ASP A 132 12.62 -14.82 4.20
C ASP A 132 13.20 -15.46 2.92
N GLU A 133 12.74 -15.03 1.74
CA GLU A 133 13.21 -15.55 0.45
C GLU A 133 14.69 -15.21 0.20
N ARG A 134 15.12 -13.99 0.52
CA ARG A 134 16.52 -13.58 0.38
C ARG A 134 17.44 -14.23 1.41
N ARG A 135 16.93 -14.50 2.62
CA ARG A 135 17.63 -15.31 3.62
C ARG A 135 17.84 -16.74 3.12
N ALA A 136 16.85 -17.32 2.44
CA ALA A 136 16.97 -18.64 1.83
C ALA A 136 17.93 -18.65 0.61
N SER A 137 17.98 -17.56 -0.16
CA SER A 137 18.87 -17.44 -1.33
C SER A 137 20.32 -17.03 -0.98
N GLY A 138 20.61 -16.72 0.28
CA GLY A 138 21.93 -16.26 0.73
C GLY A 138 22.29 -14.81 0.35
N ASP A 139 21.34 -14.02 -0.17
CA ASP A 139 21.53 -12.58 -0.41
C ASP A 139 21.19 -11.79 0.87
N ALA A 140 22.21 -11.56 1.69
CA ALA A 140 22.08 -10.90 3.00
C ALA A 140 22.02 -9.35 2.91
N ARG A 141 21.86 -8.76 1.73
CA ARG A 141 21.75 -7.31 1.61
C ARG A 141 20.40 -6.86 2.19
N PRO A 142 20.38 -5.82 3.05
CA PRO A 142 19.12 -5.24 3.51
C PRO A 142 18.33 -4.77 2.28
N CYS A 143 17.05 -5.14 2.19
CA CYS A 143 16.17 -4.64 1.14
C CYS A 143 16.14 -3.11 1.26
N GLY A 144 16.78 -2.45 0.30
CA GLY A 144 16.83 -1.00 0.25
C GLY A 144 15.47 -0.44 -0.16
N PRO A 145 15.20 0.85 0.10
CA PRO A 145 13.98 1.52 -0.33
C PRO A 145 13.65 1.32 -1.83
N HIS A 146 14.65 1.12 -2.69
CA HIS A 146 14.48 0.77 -4.10
C HIS A 146 13.67 -0.51 -4.36
N ASP A 147 13.82 -1.55 -3.52
CA ASP A 147 13.04 -2.80 -3.64
C ASP A 147 11.55 -2.58 -3.28
N LEU A 148 11.24 -1.50 -2.54
CA LEU A 148 9.88 -1.17 -2.14
C LEU A 148 9.11 -0.41 -3.22
N ALA A 149 9.78 0.28 -4.15
CA ALA A 149 9.09 1.05 -5.19
C ALA A 149 8.10 0.21 -6.02
N PRO A 150 8.46 -0.97 -6.57
CA PRO A 150 7.51 -1.80 -7.30
C PRO A 150 6.34 -2.30 -6.44
N MET A 151 6.58 -2.59 -5.16
CA MET A 151 5.56 -3.03 -4.22
C MET A 151 4.52 -1.93 -3.96
N TYR A 152 4.96 -0.73 -3.61
CA TYR A 152 4.06 0.40 -3.36
C TYR A 152 3.33 0.80 -4.64
N ALA A 153 4.02 0.82 -5.78
CA ALA A 153 3.39 1.05 -7.06
C ALA A 153 2.24 0.08 -7.31
N ALA A 154 2.44 -1.21 -7.03
CA ALA A 154 1.42 -2.22 -7.23
C ALA A 154 0.26 -2.12 -6.20
N LEU A 155 0.55 -1.87 -4.91
CA LEU A 155 -0.47 -1.67 -3.86
C LEU A 155 -1.45 -0.54 -4.17
N PHE A 156 -0.93 0.57 -4.71
CA PHE A 156 -1.73 1.75 -5.04
C PHE A 156 -2.17 1.78 -6.50
N GLY A 157 -1.83 0.79 -7.33
CA GLY A 157 -2.15 0.80 -8.76
C GLY A 157 -1.53 1.98 -9.52
N ILE A 158 -0.33 2.39 -9.12
CA ILE A 158 0.47 3.45 -9.73
C ILE A 158 1.44 2.83 -10.72
N GLN A 159 1.51 3.36 -11.94
CA GLN A 159 2.46 2.87 -12.93
C GLN A 159 3.81 3.56 -12.74
N LEU A 160 4.89 2.81 -12.54
CA LEU A 160 6.23 3.41 -12.34
C LEU A 160 6.65 4.36 -13.47
N LEU A 161 6.23 4.09 -14.72
CA LEU A 161 6.51 4.97 -15.87
C LEU A 161 5.87 6.35 -15.72
N GLU A 162 4.75 6.48 -15.00
CA GLU A 162 4.06 7.76 -14.82
C GLU A 162 4.89 8.73 -13.93
N LEU A 163 5.78 8.18 -13.10
CA LEU A 163 6.73 8.94 -12.27
C LEU A 163 7.85 9.57 -13.10
N GLN A 164 8.05 9.14 -14.35
CA GLN A 164 8.97 9.77 -15.29
C GLN A 164 8.31 10.87 -16.12
N SER A 165 6.99 11.09 -15.96
CA SER A 165 6.26 12.04 -16.78
C SER A 165 6.72 13.49 -16.53
N PRO A 166 6.87 14.33 -17.57
CA PRO A 166 7.27 15.73 -17.41
C PRO A 166 6.33 16.53 -16.51
N ARG A 167 5.03 16.15 -16.47
CA ARG A 167 4.04 16.78 -15.60
C ARG A 167 4.33 16.50 -14.13
N PHE A 168 4.59 15.24 -13.77
CA PHE A 168 4.96 14.86 -12.41
C PHE A 168 6.26 15.53 -11.99
N LEU A 169 7.33 15.39 -12.78
CA LEU A 169 8.64 15.96 -12.48
C LEU A 169 8.60 17.50 -12.36
N ARG A 170 7.79 18.18 -13.19
CA ARG A 170 7.60 19.63 -13.07
C ARG A 170 6.87 20.00 -11.78
N ARG A 171 5.90 19.19 -11.32
CA ARG A 171 5.21 19.42 -10.05
C ARG A 171 6.16 19.19 -8.88
N LEU A 172 6.95 18.12 -8.91
CA LEU A 172 7.97 17.79 -7.90
C LEU A 172 8.94 18.97 -7.68
N ARG A 173 9.56 19.44 -8.78
CA ARG A 173 10.47 20.61 -8.73
C ARG A 173 9.81 21.89 -8.21
N ARG A 174 8.50 22.07 -8.43
CA ARG A 174 7.76 23.27 -7.97
C ARG A 174 7.36 23.18 -6.50
N SER A 175 7.19 21.97 -5.96
CA SER A 175 6.83 21.79 -4.55
C SER A 175 7.99 22.04 -3.59
N GLY A 176 9.22 22.25 -4.08
CA GLY A 176 10.40 22.41 -3.24
C GLY A 176 10.70 21.17 -2.41
N VAL A 177 10.15 20.04 -2.87
CA VAL A 177 10.54 18.69 -2.51
C VAL A 177 11.74 18.36 -3.38
#